data_AF-A0A2D4IF89-F1
#
_entry.id   AF-A0A2D4IF89-F1
#
_cell.length_a   1.000
_cell.length_b   1.000
_cell.length_c   1.000
_cell.angle_alpha   90.00
_cell.angle_beta   90.00
_cell.angle_gamma   90.00
#
_symmetry.space_group_name_H-M   'P 1'
#
loop_
_entity.id
_entity.type
_entity.pdbx_description
1 polymer ?
#
loop_
_entity_poly.entity_id
_entity_poly.type
_entity_poly.pdbx_seq_one_letter_code
_entity_poly.pdbx_strand_id
1 'polypeptide(L)'
;SNTNYSHQRTFEDIEREIANYSDVAEKIIKLAVYGKAQNRSYERLALFVDTFGPRLSGSRNLELAIQYMEHALRKDDLENVHLEPVKIPHWERGEESAVMIEPYNHTIAMLGLGGSVATPPEGITAEVLVVSSFDDLHKKAPEVHGKIIVYNQRYINYGKTVLYRLHGAVEAAKLGAKASLIRSIAPFSINSPHTGMQTYDSTVPQVPTACISIEDAELMARLFSRGTKIVVTLKMGAKTYPDADSFNTVAEITGSKYPEQVNISDFDMVMESDEGTFTPTGLAFTGSLKARCIMKGIMKHLKLLNITNVFEGGGGTDINYWIHEGIPGASLSNDITKYFWFHHSQGDTMTVQDPVKMNLCAALWTVVSYVIADMEEKVPV
;
A
#
# COMPACT_ATOMS: atom_id res chain seq x y z
N SER A 1 56.32 -10.64 1.86
CA SER A 1 55.58 -10.72 0.58
C SER A 1 54.37 -11.60 0.80
N ASN A 2 53.22 -11.01 1.13
CA ASN A 2 51.94 -11.69 1.20
C ASN A 2 50.85 -10.67 0.84
N THR A 3 50.65 -10.47 -0.46
CA THR A 3 49.48 -9.79 -0.99
C THR A 3 48.46 -10.87 -1.34
N ASN A 4 47.57 -11.15 -0.39
CA ASN A 4 46.32 -11.86 -0.67
C ASN A 4 45.47 -10.93 -1.54
N TYR A 5 45.66 -10.97 -2.86
CA TYR A 5 44.67 -10.44 -3.78
C TYR A 5 43.46 -11.36 -3.71
N SER A 6 42.40 -10.94 -3.01
CA SER A 6 41.09 -11.54 -3.22
C SER A 6 40.77 -11.39 -4.70
N HIS A 7 40.71 -12.51 -5.43
CA HIS A 7 40.37 -12.48 -6.84
C HIS A 7 38.91 -12.06 -6.94
N GLN A 8 38.65 -10.78 -7.25
CA GLN A 8 37.30 -10.30 -7.50
C GLN A 8 36.78 -11.01 -8.76
N ARG A 9 35.61 -11.64 -8.69
CA ARG A 9 35.07 -12.39 -9.83
C ARG A 9 34.69 -11.44 -10.96
N THR A 10 34.90 -11.89 -12.19
CA THR A 10 34.50 -11.14 -13.36
C THR A 10 32.98 -11.18 -13.52
N PHE A 11 32.41 -10.27 -14.30
CA PHE A 11 30.98 -10.32 -14.61
C PHE A 11 30.60 -11.63 -15.32
N GLU A 12 31.48 -12.17 -16.15
CA GLU A 12 31.30 -13.46 -16.84
C GLU A 12 31.27 -14.65 -15.86
N ASP A 13 32.05 -14.58 -14.77
CA ASP A 13 31.98 -15.58 -13.71
C ASP A 13 30.63 -15.55 -13.01
N ILE A 14 30.11 -14.36 -12.71
CA ILE A 14 28.80 -14.19 -12.06
C ILE A 14 27.69 -14.69 -13.00
N GLU A 15 27.73 -14.37 -14.30
CA GLU A 15 26.75 -14.88 -15.26
C GLU A 15 26.74 -16.40 -15.36
N ARG A 16 27.93 -17.04 -15.33
CA ARG A 16 28.04 -18.51 -15.33
C ARG A 16 27.48 -19.15 -14.08
N GLU A 17 27.73 -18.55 -12.91
CA GLU A 17 27.12 -19.01 -11.66
C GLU A 17 25.60 -18.88 -11.71
N ILE A 18 25.08 -17.71 -12.12
CA ILE A 18 23.64 -17.49 -12.22
C ILE A 18 23.01 -18.56 -13.11
N ALA A 19 23.63 -18.91 -14.24
CA ALA A 19 23.13 -19.95 -15.14
C ALA A 19 22.98 -21.33 -14.47
N ASN A 20 23.79 -21.65 -13.45
CA ASN A 20 23.72 -22.94 -12.75
C ASN A 20 22.46 -23.10 -11.89
N TYR A 21 21.71 -22.03 -11.61
CA TYR A 21 20.47 -22.08 -10.84
C TYR A 21 19.23 -22.53 -11.65
N SER A 22 19.36 -22.82 -12.95
CA SER A 22 18.19 -23.18 -13.78
C SER A 22 17.41 -24.39 -13.24
N ASP A 23 18.11 -25.44 -12.78
CA ASP A 23 17.46 -26.65 -12.27
C ASP A 23 16.68 -26.39 -10.97
N VAL A 24 17.23 -25.59 -10.05
CA VAL A 24 16.55 -25.27 -8.79
C VAL A 24 15.39 -24.31 -9.02
N ALA A 25 15.53 -23.34 -9.91
CA ALA A 25 14.46 -22.44 -10.27
C ALA A 25 13.28 -23.19 -10.92
N GLU A 26 13.55 -24.14 -11.81
CA GLU A 26 12.50 -24.99 -12.39
C GLU A 26 11.79 -25.85 -11.33
N LYS A 27 12.53 -26.38 -10.35
CA LYS A 27 11.94 -27.12 -9.22
C LYS A 27 11.05 -26.22 -8.36
N ILE A 28 11.47 -25.00 -8.06
CA ILE A 28 10.68 -24.01 -7.32
C ILE A 28 9.39 -23.69 -8.08
N ILE A 29 9.50 -23.39 -9.38
CA ILE A 29 8.34 -23.10 -10.24
C ILE A 29 7.36 -24.28 -10.25
N LYS A 30 7.86 -25.51 -10.45
CA LYS A 30 7.01 -26.71 -10.43
C LYS A 30 6.33 -26.90 -9.08
N LEU A 31 7.04 -26.68 -7.98
CA LEU A 31 6.48 -26.82 -6.63
C LEU A 31 5.36 -25.81 -6.36
N ALA A 32 5.59 -24.53 -6.67
CA ALA A 32 4.69 -23.42 -6.36
C ALA A 32 3.50 -23.34 -7.32
N VAL A 33 3.68 -23.63 -8.61
CA VAL A 33 2.64 -23.42 -9.63
C VAL A 33 1.86 -24.69 -9.93
N TYR A 34 2.51 -25.86 -9.89
CA TYR A 34 1.92 -27.13 -10.33
C TYR A 34 1.98 -28.26 -9.30
N GLY A 35 2.61 -28.01 -8.15
CA GLY A 35 2.96 -29.02 -7.17
C GLY A 35 2.20 -28.87 -5.86
N LYS A 36 2.72 -29.52 -4.81
CA LYS A 36 2.10 -29.55 -3.48
C LYS A 36 2.03 -28.20 -2.76
N ALA A 37 2.62 -27.14 -3.30
CA ALA A 37 2.52 -25.79 -2.74
C ALA A 37 1.58 -24.88 -3.55
N GLN A 38 0.96 -25.40 -4.62
CA GLN A 38 -0.05 -24.68 -5.38
C GLN A 38 -1.17 -24.18 -4.45
N ASN A 39 -1.57 -22.92 -4.64
CA ASN A 39 -2.58 -22.17 -3.91
C ASN A 39 -2.28 -21.90 -2.43
N ARG A 40 -1.15 -22.37 -1.89
CA ARG A 40 -0.82 -22.21 -0.47
C ARG A 40 -0.86 -20.74 -0.02
N SER A 41 -0.25 -19.84 -0.79
CA SER A 41 -0.23 -18.41 -0.43
C SER A 41 -1.61 -17.77 -0.48
N TYR A 42 -2.45 -18.17 -1.44
CA TYR A 42 -3.83 -17.70 -1.53
C TYR A 42 -4.67 -18.18 -0.34
N GLU A 43 -4.62 -19.47 -0.01
CA GLU A 43 -5.38 -20.05 1.10
C GLU A 43 -4.97 -19.48 2.45
N ARG A 44 -3.66 -19.26 2.66
CA ARG A 44 -3.15 -18.62 3.88
C ARG A 44 -3.58 -17.16 3.98
N LEU A 45 -3.52 -16.40 2.88
CA LEU A 45 -4.01 -15.03 2.86
C LEU A 45 -5.52 -14.99 3.12
N ALA A 46 -6.29 -15.90 2.53
CA ALA A 46 -7.73 -16.00 2.74
C ALA A 46 -8.06 -16.23 4.21
N LEU A 47 -7.45 -17.25 4.82
CA LEU A 47 -7.63 -17.55 6.23
C LEU A 47 -7.26 -16.35 7.11
N PHE A 48 -6.13 -15.69 6.82
CA PHE A 48 -5.68 -14.52 7.58
C PHE A 48 -6.65 -13.33 7.46
N VAL A 49 -7.06 -12.98 6.25
CA VAL A 49 -7.95 -11.85 5.98
C VAL A 49 -9.34 -12.11 6.55
N ASP A 50 -9.90 -13.30 6.37
CA ASP A 50 -11.24 -13.66 6.83
C ASP A 50 -11.30 -13.78 8.36
N THR A 51 -10.19 -14.14 9.01
CA THR A 51 -10.13 -14.27 10.48
C THR A 51 -10.07 -12.91 11.18
N PHE A 52 -9.27 -11.96 10.67
CA PHE A 52 -8.98 -10.72 11.38
C PHE A 52 -9.68 -9.48 10.80
N GLY A 53 -10.16 -9.53 9.56
CA GLY A 53 -10.73 -8.37 8.88
C GLY A 53 -9.72 -7.21 8.78
N PRO A 54 -10.16 -5.93 8.78
CA PRO A 54 -9.26 -4.77 8.75
C PRO A 54 -8.33 -4.70 9.97
N ARG A 55 -7.05 -4.41 9.72
CA ARG A 55 -5.95 -4.42 10.72
C ARG A 55 -5.27 -3.04 10.80
N LEU A 56 -6.05 -2.00 11.08
CA LEU A 56 -5.53 -0.63 11.15
C LEU A 56 -4.53 -0.47 12.31
N SER A 57 -3.55 0.42 12.15
CA SER A 57 -2.61 0.82 13.20
C SER A 57 -3.30 1.11 14.53
N GLY A 58 -2.80 0.51 15.62
CA GLY A 58 -3.34 0.62 16.98
C GLY A 58 -4.63 -0.17 17.24
N SER A 59 -5.17 -0.89 16.25
CA SER A 59 -6.40 -1.68 16.43
C SER A 59 -6.13 -3.03 17.10
N ARG A 60 -7.13 -3.53 17.82
CA ARG A 60 -7.11 -4.89 18.38
C ARG A 60 -6.90 -5.97 17.32
N ASN A 61 -7.44 -5.77 16.12
CA ASN A 61 -7.32 -6.74 15.03
C ASN A 61 -5.87 -6.84 14.51
N LEU A 62 -5.14 -5.72 14.48
CA LEU A 62 -3.71 -5.72 14.13
C LEU A 62 -2.92 -6.56 15.13
N GLU A 63 -3.10 -6.35 16.43
CA GLU A 63 -2.37 -7.10 17.47
C GLU A 63 -2.67 -8.61 17.43
N LEU A 64 -3.94 -8.99 17.22
CA LEU A 64 -4.31 -10.40 17.06
C LEU A 64 -3.69 -11.01 15.80
N ALA A 65 -3.59 -10.23 14.72
CA ALA A 65 -3.00 -10.66 13.47
C ALA A 65 -1.47 -10.83 13.58
N ILE A 66 -0.78 -9.95 14.30
CA ILE A 66 0.65 -10.06 14.63
C ILE A 66 0.93 -11.35 15.39
N GLN A 67 0.16 -11.62 16.46
CA GLN A 67 0.30 -12.84 17.25
C GLN A 67 0.05 -14.11 16.42
N TYR A 68 -0.96 -14.06 15.54
CA TYR A 68 -1.21 -15.15 14.62
C TYR A 68 -0.05 -15.38 13.65
N MET A 69 0.53 -14.31 13.09
CA MET A 69 1.65 -14.44 12.17
C MET A 69 2.89 -14.99 12.85
N GLU A 70 3.23 -14.52 14.06
CA GLU A 70 4.32 -15.08 14.86
C GLU A 70 4.15 -16.58 15.09
N HIS A 71 2.96 -17.02 15.51
CA HIS A 71 2.65 -18.44 15.69
C HIS A 71 2.71 -19.23 14.38
N ALA A 72 2.17 -18.68 13.29
CA ALA A 72 2.16 -19.33 11.99
C ALA A 72 3.58 -19.53 11.44
N LEU A 73 4.47 -18.56 11.63
CA LEU A 73 5.88 -18.63 11.22
C LEU A 73 6.64 -19.67 12.06
N ARG A 74 6.40 -19.75 13.38
CA ARG A 74 6.96 -20.81 14.22
C ARG A 74 6.49 -22.20 13.80
N LYS A 75 5.21 -22.34 13.44
CA LYS A 75 4.63 -23.61 13.00
C LYS A 75 5.18 -24.07 11.65
N ASP A 76 5.64 -23.15 10.82
CA ASP A 76 6.33 -23.44 9.56
C ASP A 76 7.80 -23.83 9.77
N ASP A 77 8.23 -24.00 11.03
CA ASP A 77 9.61 -24.32 11.43
C ASP A 77 10.65 -23.30 10.94
N LEU A 78 10.25 -22.02 10.82
CA LEU A 78 11.19 -20.93 10.55
C LEU A 78 12.04 -20.59 11.78
N GLU A 79 13.22 -20.03 11.52
CA GLU A 79 14.23 -19.73 12.53
C GLU A 79 14.07 -18.30 13.05
N ASN A 80 14.61 -18.05 14.25
CA ASN A 80 14.64 -16.74 14.89
C ASN A 80 13.30 -15.98 14.83
N VAL A 81 12.16 -16.68 14.94
CA VAL A 81 10.86 -16.00 14.93
C VAL A 81 10.72 -15.17 16.21
N HIS A 82 10.54 -13.86 16.08
CA HIS A 82 10.41 -12.95 17.21
C HIS A 82 9.60 -11.69 16.86
N LEU A 83 9.25 -10.94 17.91
CA LEU A 83 8.55 -9.68 17.82
C LEU A 83 9.49 -8.54 18.22
N GLU A 84 9.56 -7.48 17.42
CA GLU A 84 10.34 -6.28 17.74
C GLU A 84 9.39 -5.14 18.14
N PRO A 85 9.52 -4.55 19.33
CA PRO A 85 8.59 -3.54 19.82
C PRO A 85 8.70 -2.24 19.03
N VAL A 86 7.55 -1.65 18.69
CA VAL A 86 7.45 -0.36 18.00
C VAL A 86 6.26 0.45 18.54
N LYS A 87 6.40 1.78 18.55
CA LYS A 87 5.30 2.70 18.82
C LYS A 87 4.62 3.09 17.51
N ILE A 88 3.30 2.94 17.46
CA ILE A 88 2.51 3.25 16.26
C ILE A 88 1.35 4.21 16.57
N PRO A 89 0.91 5.03 15.60
CA PRO A 89 -0.25 5.90 15.78
C PRO A 89 -1.52 5.10 16.08
N HIS A 90 -2.39 5.62 16.95
CA HIS A 90 -3.68 4.99 17.27
C HIS A 90 -4.83 5.93 16.94
N TRP A 91 -5.50 5.64 15.83
CA TRP A 91 -6.70 6.34 15.40
C TRP A 91 -7.84 5.36 15.14
N GLU A 92 -8.99 5.63 15.71
CA GLU A 92 -10.21 4.86 15.53
C GLU A 92 -11.24 5.68 14.76
N ARG A 93 -11.79 5.09 13.70
CA ARG A 93 -12.76 5.73 12.81
C ARG A 93 -14.09 6.08 13.48
N GLY A 94 -14.53 5.24 14.42
CA GLY A 94 -15.84 5.36 15.05
C GLY A 94 -17.01 5.15 14.07
N GLU A 95 -18.23 5.45 14.53
CA GLU A 95 -19.42 5.48 13.66
C GLU A 95 -19.41 6.73 12.78
N GLU A 96 -19.82 6.58 11.53
CA GLU A 96 -19.85 7.68 10.58
C GLU A 96 -21.03 7.58 9.62
N SER A 97 -21.57 8.74 9.22
CA SER A 97 -22.68 8.83 8.28
C SER A 97 -22.74 10.21 7.62
N ALA A 98 -23.15 10.25 6.36
CA ALA A 98 -23.47 11.48 5.65
C ALA A 98 -24.82 11.35 4.94
N VAL A 99 -25.66 12.37 5.09
CA VAL A 99 -26.98 12.42 4.46
C VAL A 99 -27.14 13.79 3.81
N MET A 100 -27.40 13.81 2.51
CA MET A 100 -27.92 15.00 1.83
C MET A 100 -29.39 15.14 2.21
N ILE A 101 -29.78 16.28 2.79
CA ILE A 101 -31.15 16.55 3.25
C ILE A 101 -31.89 17.57 2.36
N GLU A 102 -31.15 18.35 1.57
CA GLU A 102 -31.68 19.18 0.49
C GLU A 102 -30.92 18.88 -0.80
N PRO A 103 -31.58 18.78 -1.97
CA PRO A 103 -33.02 19.03 -2.19
C PRO A 103 -33.96 17.87 -1.83
N TYR A 104 -33.41 16.70 -1.51
CA TYR A 104 -34.15 15.53 -1.01
C TYR A 104 -33.21 14.67 -0.16
N ASN A 105 -33.80 13.77 0.63
CA ASN A 105 -33.04 12.84 1.45
C ASN A 105 -32.31 11.79 0.60
N HIS A 106 -30.99 11.76 0.70
CA HIS A 106 -30.13 10.77 0.05
C HIS A 106 -28.97 10.40 0.97
N THR A 107 -28.82 9.11 1.26
CA THR A 107 -27.68 8.59 2.02
C THR A 107 -26.44 8.61 1.13
N ILE A 108 -25.39 9.26 1.61
CA ILE A 108 -24.11 9.36 0.90
C ILE A 108 -23.21 8.21 1.37
N ALA A 109 -22.66 7.45 0.42
CA ALA A 109 -21.66 6.45 0.74
C ALA A 109 -20.34 7.17 1.09
N MET A 110 -19.92 7.05 2.35
CA MET A 110 -18.75 7.75 2.88
C MET A 110 -17.82 6.85 3.67
N LEU A 111 -16.54 7.22 3.71
CA LEU A 111 -15.53 6.71 4.64
C LEU A 111 -14.64 7.86 5.09
N GLY A 112 -14.52 8.08 6.39
CA GLY A 112 -13.62 9.06 7.00
C GLY A 112 -12.17 8.88 6.55
N LEU A 113 -11.39 9.95 6.46
CA LEU A 113 -9.97 9.83 6.18
C LEU A 113 -9.19 9.41 7.43
N GLY A 114 -8.12 8.64 7.22
CA GLY A 114 -7.22 8.23 8.29
C GLY A 114 -6.62 9.46 8.96
N GLY A 115 -6.82 9.58 10.28
CA GLY A 115 -6.40 10.74 11.07
C GLY A 115 -7.41 11.89 11.11
N SER A 116 -8.59 11.79 10.47
CA SER A 116 -9.62 12.83 10.55
C SER A 116 -10.13 13.03 11.97
N VAL A 117 -10.40 14.29 12.33
CA VAL A 117 -11.13 14.63 13.55
C VAL A 117 -12.61 14.25 13.45
N ALA A 118 -13.24 14.02 14.60
CA ALA A 118 -14.68 13.85 14.72
C ALA A 118 -15.44 15.15 14.42
N THR A 119 -16.71 14.99 14.05
CA THR A 119 -17.68 16.09 14.13
C THR A 119 -18.06 16.35 15.60
N PRO A 120 -18.64 17.51 15.93
CA PRO A 120 -19.40 17.67 17.17
C PRO A 120 -20.46 16.55 17.34
N PRO A 121 -20.88 16.22 18.58
CA PRO A 121 -21.86 15.14 18.83
C PRO A 121 -23.17 15.26 18.05
N GLU A 122 -23.65 16.49 17.83
CA GLU A 122 -24.84 16.79 17.04
C GLU A 122 -24.64 16.60 15.52
N GLY A 123 -23.39 16.50 15.07
CA GLY A 123 -22.99 16.49 13.66
C GLY A 123 -22.83 17.89 13.07
N ILE A 124 -22.37 17.96 11.83
CA ILE A 124 -22.29 19.21 11.06
C ILE A 124 -23.37 19.18 10.00
N THR A 125 -24.33 20.11 10.08
CA THR A 125 -25.28 20.36 9.00
C THR A 125 -24.96 21.70 8.35
N ALA A 126 -24.62 21.68 7.07
CA ALA A 126 -24.25 22.89 6.34
C ALA A 126 -24.51 22.76 4.84
N GLU A 127 -24.58 23.92 4.18
CA GLU A 127 -24.66 23.99 2.73
C GLU A 127 -23.34 23.50 2.10
N VAL A 128 -23.45 22.83 0.96
CA VAL A 128 -22.32 22.30 0.21
C VAL A 128 -21.87 23.29 -0.87
N LEU A 129 -20.56 23.50 -0.97
CA LEU A 129 -19.91 24.12 -2.12
C LEU A 129 -19.11 23.06 -2.88
N VAL A 130 -19.45 22.85 -4.15
CA VAL A 130 -18.74 21.89 -5.00
C VAL A 130 -17.64 22.60 -5.78
N VAL A 131 -16.43 22.05 -5.69
CA VAL A 131 -15.24 22.56 -6.39
C VAL A 131 -14.55 21.45 -7.17
N SER A 132 -14.02 21.77 -8.35
CA SER A 132 -13.34 20.78 -9.20
C SER A 132 -11.83 20.71 -8.97
N SER A 133 -11.24 21.71 -8.32
CA SER A 133 -9.81 21.78 -8.02
C SER A 133 -9.50 22.71 -6.84
N PHE A 134 -8.25 22.73 -6.36
CA PHE A 134 -7.80 23.74 -5.40
C PHE A 134 -7.88 25.17 -5.97
N ASP A 135 -7.52 25.36 -7.24
CA ASP A 135 -7.69 26.68 -7.90
C ASP A 135 -9.16 27.12 -7.95
N ASP A 136 -10.10 26.19 -8.18
CA ASP A 136 -11.54 26.48 -8.17
C ASP A 136 -12.01 26.84 -6.76
N LEU A 137 -11.49 26.16 -5.73
CA LEU A 137 -11.72 26.51 -4.34
C LEU A 137 -11.26 27.94 -4.03
N HIS A 138 -10.02 28.30 -4.39
CA HIS A 138 -9.48 29.63 -4.12
C HIS A 138 -10.24 30.72 -4.89
N LYS A 139 -10.69 30.46 -6.12
CA LYS A 139 -11.55 31.39 -6.88
C LYS A 139 -12.90 31.63 -6.21
N LYS A 140 -13.44 30.61 -5.54
CA LYS A 140 -14.71 30.67 -4.77
C LYS A 140 -14.50 30.97 -3.29
N ALA A 141 -13.30 31.41 -2.87
CA ALA A 141 -12.98 31.65 -1.47
C ALA A 141 -14.02 32.49 -0.70
N PRO A 142 -14.63 33.56 -1.27
CA PRO A 142 -15.67 34.32 -0.57
C PRO A 142 -16.91 33.52 -0.18
N GLU A 143 -17.17 32.37 -0.83
CA GLU A 143 -18.34 31.52 -0.61
C GLU A 143 -18.07 30.37 0.38
N VAL A 144 -16.81 30.10 0.74
CA VAL A 144 -16.41 28.89 1.47
C VAL A 144 -16.82 28.91 2.95
N HIS A 145 -16.80 30.09 3.58
CA HIS A 145 -16.98 30.21 5.02
C HIS A 145 -18.28 29.55 5.49
N GLY A 146 -18.17 28.63 6.45
CA GLY A 146 -19.31 27.95 7.06
C GLY A 146 -19.90 26.78 6.25
N LYS A 147 -19.37 26.48 5.05
CA LYS A 147 -19.87 25.41 4.16
C LYS A 147 -19.11 24.10 4.31
N ILE A 148 -19.69 23.01 3.78
CA ILE A 148 -18.99 21.75 3.52
C ILE A 148 -18.44 21.80 2.10
N ILE A 149 -17.13 21.55 1.93
CA ILE A 149 -16.50 21.57 0.61
C ILE A 149 -16.50 20.17 0.02
N VAL A 150 -17.12 20.01 -1.16
CA VAL A 150 -17.02 18.77 -1.94
C VAL A 150 -15.99 18.96 -3.05
N TYR A 151 -14.87 18.26 -2.96
CA TYR A 151 -13.85 18.22 -4.00
C TYR A 151 -14.21 17.17 -5.04
N ASN A 152 -14.82 17.57 -6.16
CA ASN A 152 -15.13 16.71 -7.30
C ASN A 152 -13.99 16.72 -8.34
N GLN A 153 -12.75 16.54 -7.89
CA GLN A 153 -11.60 16.39 -8.78
C GLN A 153 -11.71 15.05 -9.52
N ARG A 154 -11.70 15.09 -10.86
CA ARG A 154 -11.64 13.85 -11.67
C ARG A 154 -10.29 13.16 -11.50
N TYR A 155 -10.34 11.82 -11.50
CA TYR A 155 -9.14 10.99 -11.46
C TYR A 155 -8.30 11.20 -12.73
N ILE A 156 -7.01 11.48 -12.54
CA ILE A 156 -6.02 11.59 -13.63
C ILE A 156 -5.06 10.40 -13.53
N ASN A 157 -4.40 10.33 -12.39
CA ASN A 157 -3.64 9.18 -11.89
C ASN A 157 -3.56 9.32 -10.37
N TYR A 158 -3.14 8.25 -9.68
CA TYR A 158 -3.10 8.26 -8.22
C TYR A 158 -2.23 9.40 -7.69
N GLY A 159 -0.99 9.54 -8.15
CA GLY A 159 -0.04 10.55 -7.66
C GLY A 159 -0.51 12.00 -7.78
N LYS A 160 -1.30 12.36 -8.80
CA LYS A 160 -1.86 13.71 -8.95
C LYS A 160 -3.15 13.89 -8.15
N THR A 161 -4.02 12.90 -8.14
CA THR A 161 -5.35 13.02 -7.54
C THR A 161 -5.30 12.85 -6.01
N VAL A 162 -4.36 12.06 -5.48
CA VAL A 162 -4.19 11.83 -4.04
C VAL A 162 -3.94 13.11 -3.23
N LEU A 163 -3.44 14.18 -3.87
CA LEU A 163 -3.22 15.48 -3.24
C LEU A 163 -4.51 16.05 -2.60
N TYR A 164 -5.69 15.75 -3.15
CA TYR A 164 -6.97 16.16 -2.59
C TYR A 164 -7.32 15.42 -1.30
N ARG A 165 -6.92 14.14 -1.20
CA ARG A 165 -7.02 13.37 0.04
C ARG A 165 -6.04 13.91 1.09
N LEU A 166 -4.80 14.17 0.69
CA LEU A 166 -3.74 14.60 1.60
C LEU A 166 -3.98 16.00 2.17
N HIS A 167 -4.39 16.96 1.33
CA HIS A 167 -4.40 18.38 1.67
C HIS A 167 -5.79 19.04 1.63
N GLY A 168 -6.84 18.31 1.23
CA GLY A 168 -8.19 18.87 1.12
C GLY A 168 -8.75 19.41 2.44
N ALA A 169 -8.39 18.81 3.58
CA ALA A 169 -8.78 19.34 4.89
C ALA A 169 -8.16 20.71 5.16
N VAL A 170 -6.84 20.83 4.96
CA VAL A 170 -6.08 22.07 5.18
C VAL A 170 -6.53 23.18 4.25
N GLU A 171 -6.69 22.89 2.95
CA GLU A 171 -7.11 23.88 1.96
C GLU A 171 -8.54 24.40 2.22
N ALA A 172 -9.46 23.54 2.66
CA ALA A 172 -10.79 23.96 3.06
C ALA A 172 -10.77 24.80 4.36
N ALA A 173 -9.99 24.38 5.34
CA ALA A 173 -9.88 25.03 6.64
C ALA A 173 -9.31 26.46 6.55
N LYS A 174 -8.32 26.70 5.69
CA LYS A 174 -7.74 28.04 5.42
C LYS A 174 -8.79 29.09 5.06
N LEU A 175 -9.91 28.66 4.49
CA LEU A 175 -10.99 29.52 4.00
C LEU A 175 -12.24 29.48 4.92
N GLY A 176 -12.16 28.81 6.07
CA GLY A 176 -13.23 28.75 7.05
C GLY A 176 -14.34 27.76 6.74
N ALA A 177 -14.07 26.70 5.95
CA ALA A 177 -14.99 25.58 5.80
C ALA A 177 -15.24 24.88 7.14
N LYS A 178 -16.40 24.21 7.26
CA LYS A 178 -16.72 23.39 8.45
C LYS A 178 -16.27 21.94 8.34
N ALA A 179 -16.21 21.41 7.12
CA ALA A 179 -15.77 20.05 6.81
C ALA A 179 -15.46 19.94 5.31
N SER A 180 -14.81 18.84 4.91
CA SER A 180 -14.60 18.53 3.50
C SER A 180 -14.96 17.08 3.15
N LEU A 181 -15.47 16.89 1.95
CA LEU A 181 -15.80 15.61 1.36
C LEU A 181 -15.03 15.46 0.06
N ILE A 182 -14.22 14.42 -0.05
CA ILE A 182 -13.33 14.21 -1.19
C ILE A 182 -13.97 13.16 -2.10
N ARG A 183 -14.09 13.45 -3.40
CA ARG A 183 -14.36 12.39 -4.38
C ARG A 183 -13.27 11.32 -4.26
N SER A 184 -13.68 10.07 -4.14
CA SER A 184 -12.76 8.93 -4.02
C SER A 184 -11.65 8.97 -5.08
N ILE A 185 -10.41 8.68 -4.63
CA ILE A 185 -9.19 8.69 -5.45
C ILE A 185 -9.13 7.39 -6.27
N ALA A 186 -10.09 7.23 -7.16
CA ALA A 186 -10.28 6.02 -7.95
C ALA A 186 -10.73 6.37 -9.38
N PRO A 187 -10.32 5.59 -10.39
CA PRO A 187 -10.83 5.74 -11.75
C PRO A 187 -12.26 5.21 -11.92
N PHE A 188 -12.71 4.34 -11.02
CA PHE A 188 -13.98 3.63 -11.09
C PHE A 188 -14.53 3.40 -9.68
N SER A 189 -15.86 3.34 -9.55
CA SER A 189 -16.54 2.98 -8.31
C SER A 189 -17.90 2.34 -8.64
N ILE A 190 -18.41 1.54 -7.71
CA ILE A 190 -19.82 1.14 -7.62
C ILE A 190 -20.26 1.47 -6.20
N ASN A 191 -20.56 2.76 -5.97
CA ASN A 191 -20.95 3.27 -4.66
C ASN A 191 -19.94 2.94 -3.53
N SER A 192 -18.64 2.86 -3.88
CA SER A 192 -17.56 2.46 -2.98
C SER A 192 -16.65 3.66 -2.68
N PRO A 193 -16.65 4.22 -1.46
CA PRO A 193 -15.72 5.26 -1.06
C PRO A 193 -14.31 4.69 -0.79
N HIS A 194 -13.28 5.51 -1.04
CA HIS A 194 -11.87 5.13 -0.86
C HIS A 194 -11.20 6.01 0.20
N THR A 195 -10.84 5.44 1.35
CA THR A 195 -10.16 6.15 2.44
C THR A 195 -8.65 6.34 2.17
N GLY A 196 -7.89 6.59 3.22
CA GLY A 196 -6.45 6.72 3.23
C GLY A 196 -6.00 7.84 4.16
N MET A 197 -4.70 7.93 4.36
CA MET A 197 -4.10 8.95 5.20
C MET A 197 -4.33 10.35 4.62
N GLN A 198 -4.53 11.31 5.52
CA GLN A 198 -4.46 12.74 5.24
C GLN A 198 -3.46 13.43 6.18
N THR A 199 -3.21 14.72 5.95
CA THR A 199 -2.42 15.54 6.86
C THR A 199 -3.19 16.79 7.28
N TYR A 200 -2.96 17.21 8.53
CA TYR A 200 -3.36 18.52 9.03
C TYR A 200 -2.14 19.43 9.12
N ASP A 201 -2.41 20.73 9.20
CA ASP A 201 -1.42 21.77 9.46
C ASP A 201 -1.80 22.46 10.77
N SER A 202 -0.84 22.56 11.70
CA SER A 202 -1.05 23.19 13.01
C SER A 202 -1.44 24.67 12.97
N THR A 203 -1.25 25.34 11.83
CA THR A 203 -1.56 26.76 11.64
C THR A 203 -3.02 27.03 11.31
N VAL A 204 -3.83 25.98 11.05
CA VAL A 204 -5.25 26.11 10.72
C VAL A 204 -6.13 25.19 11.57
N PRO A 205 -7.40 25.55 11.83
CA PRO A 205 -8.33 24.66 12.52
C PRO A 205 -8.49 23.34 11.76
N GLN A 206 -8.48 22.23 12.48
CA GLN A 206 -8.78 20.93 11.90
C GLN A 206 -10.28 20.85 11.58
N VAL A 207 -10.61 20.35 10.39
CA VAL A 207 -12.00 20.13 9.96
C VAL A 207 -12.21 18.63 9.71
N PRO A 208 -13.40 18.08 10.02
CA PRO A 208 -13.72 16.69 9.67
C PRO A 208 -13.66 16.47 8.17
N THR A 209 -13.05 15.36 7.75
CA THR A 209 -12.87 15.04 6.33
C THR A 209 -13.10 13.56 6.04
N ALA A 210 -13.91 13.31 5.01
CA ALA A 210 -14.20 11.97 4.53
C ALA A 210 -14.11 11.88 3.01
N CYS A 211 -13.87 10.68 2.48
CA CYS A 211 -14.12 10.39 1.08
C CYS A 211 -15.58 9.98 0.87
N ILE A 212 -16.12 10.33 -0.30
CA ILE A 212 -17.43 9.91 -0.78
C ILE A 212 -17.30 9.15 -2.10
N SER A 213 -18.32 8.37 -2.45
CA SER A 213 -18.36 7.67 -3.74
C SER A 213 -18.23 8.64 -4.93
N ILE A 214 -17.80 8.12 -6.08
CA ILE A 214 -17.72 8.92 -7.32
C ILE A 214 -19.12 9.42 -7.70
N GLU A 215 -20.11 8.56 -7.54
CA GLU A 215 -21.51 8.77 -7.89
C GLU A 215 -22.13 9.90 -7.06
N ASP A 216 -21.86 9.93 -5.76
CA ASP A 216 -22.35 11.00 -4.86
C ASP A 216 -21.68 12.34 -5.16
N ALA A 217 -20.36 12.34 -5.41
CA ALA A 217 -19.65 13.56 -5.81
C ALA A 217 -20.20 14.12 -7.13
N GLU A 218 -20.47 13.26 -8.12
CA GLU A 218 -21.02 13.67 -9.41
C GLU A 218 -22.49 14.06 -9.32
N LEU A 219 -23.29 13.39 -8.47
CA LEU A 219 -24.65 13.80 -8.17
C LEU A 219 -24.69 15.24 -7.63
N MET A 220 -23.89 15.53 -6.61
CA MET A 220 -23.80 16.87 -6.03
C MET A 220 -23.27 17.88 -7.03
N ALA A 221 -22.29 17.53 -7.87
CA ALA A 221 -21.80 18.41 -8.92
C ALA A 221 -22.89 18.80 -9.93
N ARG A 222 -23.73 17.83 -10.37
CA ARG A 222 -24.85 18.10 -11.27
C ARG A 222 -25.94 18.97 -10.62
N LEU A 223 -26.22 18.76 -9.33
CA LEU A 223 -27.16 19.58 -8.57
C LEU A 223 -26.64 21.02 -8.44
N PHE A 224 -25.39 21.16 -8.02
CA PHE A 224 -24.72 22.45 -7.84
C PHE A 224 -24.63 23.23 -9.15
N SER A 225 -24.29 22.58 -10.27
CA SER A 225 -24.22 23.24 -11.58
C SER A 225 -25.57 23.77 -12.09
N ARG A 226 -26.68 23.30 -11.53
CA ARG A 226 -28.04 23.80 -11.82
C ARG A 226 -28.48 24.91 -10.87
N GLY A 227 -27.61 25.35 -9.94
CA GLY A 227 -27.98 26.28 -8.88
C GLY A 227 -28.92 25.66 -7.83
N THR A 228 -28.99 24.33 -7.75
CA THR A 228 -29.77 23.67 -6.70
C THR A 228 -29.00 23.74 -5.39
N LYS A 229 -29.63 24.27 -4.34
CA LYS A 229 -29.07 24.26 -2.99
C LYS A 229 -28.92 22.82 -2.51
N ILE A 230 -27.75 22.52 -1.95
CA ILE A 230 -27.42 21.21 -1.38
C ILE A 230 -27.08 21.42 0.08
N VAL A 231 -27.70 20.65 0.97
CA VAL A 231 -27.40 20.67 2.40
C VAL A 231 -27.11 19.24 2.83
N VAL A 232 -25.99 19.06 3.54
CA VAL A 232 -25.54 17.75 4.04
C VAL A 232 -25.42 17.81 5.55
N THR A 233 -25.89 16.76 6.21
CA THR A 233 -25.57 16.42 7.60
C THR A 233 -24.46 15.37 7.61
N LEU A 234 -23.31 15.72 8.17
CA LEU A 234 -22.15 14.85 8.37
C LEU A 234 -22.01 14.50 9.85
N LYS A 235 -21.80 13.23 10.16
CA LYS A 235 -21.43 12.74 11.50
C LYS A 235 -20.21 11.84 11.39
N MET A 236 -19.20 12.10 12.21
CA MET A 236 -17.99 11.28 12.31
C MET A 236 -17.61 11.16 13.79
N GLY A 237 -17.51 9.93 14.29
CA GLY A 237 -17.17 9.60 15.67
C GLY A 237 -15.70 9.31 15.91
N ALA A 238 -14.82 9.74 15.01
CA ALA A 238 -13.40 9.39 15.02
C ALA A 238 -12.66 9.87 16.28
N LYS A 239 -11.72 9.07 16.77
CA LYS A 239 -10.95 9.35 17.98
C LYS A 239 -9.47 9.07 17.75
N THR A 240 -8.64 10.01 18.19
CA THR A 240 -7.19 9.83 18.25
C THR A 240 -6.79 9.54 19.69
N TYR A 241 -6.01 8.50 19.88
CA TYR A 241 -5.43 8.09 21.16
C TYR A 241 -3.92 8.35 21.15
N PRO A 242 -3.25 8.31 22.32
CA PRO A 242 -1.80 8.24 22.36
C PRO A 242 -1.27 7.05 21.56
N ASP A 243 -0.04 7.14 21.07
CA ASP A 243 0.60 6.05 20.33
C ASP A 243 0.54 4.73 21.10
N ALA A 244 0.13 3.68 20.39
CA ALA A 244 -0.01 2.33 20.91
C ALA A 244 1.33 1.59 20.84
N ASP A 245 1.55 0.67 21.78
CA ASP A 245 2.57 -0.37 21.63
C ASP A 245 2.11 -1.40 20.60
N SER A 246 3.02 -1.79 19.71
CA SER A 246 2.81 -2.83 18.71
C SER A 246 4.16 -3.48 18.37
N PHE A 247 4.19 -4.33 17.36
CA PHE A 247 5.37 -5.11 17.01
C PHE A 247 5.57 -5.29 15.51
N ASN A 248 6.83 -5.24 15.06
CA ASN A 248 7.21 -5.92 13.82
C ASN A 248 7.25 -7.43 14.10
N THR A 249 6.89 -8.24 13.11
CA THR A 249 7.06 -9.70 13.17
C THR A 249 8.20 -10.10 12.24
N VAL A 250 9.25 -10.70 12.81
CA VAL A 250 10.47 -11.09 12.09
C VAL A 250 10.63 -12.60 12.16
N ALA A 251 11.05 -13.19 11.04
CA ALA A 251 11.41 -14.60 10.92
C ALA A 251 12.53 -14.76 9.89
N GLU A 252 13.34 -15.78 10.05
CA GLU A 252 14.54 -16.00 9.25
C GLU A 252 14.57 -17.40 8.62
N ILE A 253 15.31 -17.50 7.52
CA ILE A 253 15.89 -18.74 7.03
C ILE A 253 17.40 -18.53 7.15
N THR A 254 18.03 -19.12 8.16
CA THR A 254 19.42 -18.83 8.48
C THR A 254 20.35 -19.45 7.44
N GLY A 255 21.21 -18.61 6.85
CA GLY A 255 22.19 -19.05 5.86
C GLY A 255 23.22 -20.02 6.47
N SER A 256 23.66 -21.00 5.68
CA SER A 256 24.61 -22.03 6.16
C SER A 256 26.07 -21.56 6.19
N LYS A 257 26.44 -20.62 5.31
CA LYS A 257 27.83 -20.15 5.13
C LYS A 257 28.14 -18.87 5.91
N TYR A 258 27.20 -17.94 5.97
CA TYR A 258 27.34 -16.65 6.66
C TYR A 258 26.13 -16.38 7.56
N PRO A 259 25.94 -17.15 8.65
CA PRO A 259 24.75 -17.05 9.49
C PRO A 259 24.65 -15.75 10.30
N GLU A 260 25.76 -15.03 10.51
CA GLU A 260 25.83 -13.84 11.40
C GLU A 260 25.77 -12.50 10.64
N GLN A 261 24.78 -12.35 9.75
CA GLN A 261 24.56 -11.11 8.99
C GLN A 261 23.43 -10.29 9.64
N VAL A 262 23.77 -9.27 10.41
CA VAL A 262 22.81 -8.50 11.21
C VAL A 262 22.87 -7.00 11.01
N ASN A 263 23.95 -6.45 10.43
CA ASN A 263 24.05 -5.01 10.18
C ASN A 263 23.36 -4.64 8.87
N ILE A 264 22.94 -3.38 8.74
CA ILE A 264 22.29 -2.90 7.51
C ILE A 264 23.16 -3.09 6.26
N SER A 265 24.49 -2.92 6.39
CA SER A 265 25.48 -3.18 5.34
C SER A 265 25.63 -4.66 4.98
N ASP A 266 25.07 -5.54 5.79
CA ASP A 266 25.13 -6.99 5.57
C ASP A 266 24.04 -7.46 4.61
N PHE A 267 22.94 -6.70 4.47
CA PHE A 267 21.87 -7.01 3.51
C PHE A 267 22.37 -6.85 2.07
N ASP A 268 22.08 -7.87 1.26
CA ASP A 268 22.38 -7.84 -0.18
C ASP A 268 21.29 -7.10 -0.96
N MET A 269 20.05 -7.32 -0.54
CA MET A 269 18.87 -6.74 -1.19
C MET A 269 17.69 -6.74 -0.24
N VAL A 270 16.81 -5.74 -0.40
CA VAL A 270 15.51 -5.67 0.26
C VAL A 270 14.39 -5.72 -0.77
N MET A 271 13.27 -6.35 -0.44
CA MET A 271 12.18 -6.54 -1.39
C MET A 271 10.83 -6.42 -0.71
N GLU A 272 9.86 -5.81 -1.39
CA GLU A 272 8.48 -5.71 -0.90
C GLU A 272 7.44 -5.83 -2.02
N SER A 273 6.17 -5.91 -1.62
CA SER A 273 5.03 -5.94 -2.54
C SER A 273 3.84 -5.16 -1.96
N ASP A 274 3.78 -3.85 -2.20
CA ASP A 274 2.70 -2.97 -1.73
C ASP A 274 1.83 -2.39 -2.87
N GLU A 275 1.63 -3.16 -3.94
CA GLU A 275 0.69 -2.85 -5.05
C GLU A 275 -0.17 -4.08 -5.41
N GLY A 276 -0.51 -4.87 -4.40
CA GLY A 276 -1.25 -6.12 -4.54
C GLY A 276 -0.45 -7.23 -5.23
N THR A 277 -1.14 -8.31 -5.56
CA THR A 277 -0.56 -9.57 -6.09
C THR A 277 -1.30 -9.99 -7.36
N PHE A 278 -1.33 -9.09 -8.35
CA PHE A 278 -1.96 -9.34 -9.66
C PHE A 278 -1.03 -10.12 -10.58
N THR A 279 -1.35 -10.16 -11.88
CA THR A 279 -0.55 -10.87 -12.87
C THR A 279 0.85 -10.26 -12.92
N PRO A 280 1.90 -10.98 -12.48
CA PRO A 280 3.24 -10.42 -12.42
C PRO A 280 3.81 -10.24 -13.84
N THR A 281 4.51 -9.14 -14.06
CA THR A 281 5.16 -8.79 -15.33
C THR A 281 6.69 -8.74 -15.19
N GLY A 282 7.21 -8.60 -13.97
CA GLY A 282 8.63 -8.55 -13.66
C GLY A 282 8.91 -7.99 -12.26
N LEU A 283 10.11 -7.43 -12.11
CA LEU A 283 10.50 -6.65 -10.93
C LEU A 283 10.88 -5.24 -11.33
N ALA A 284 10.47 -4.25 -10.54
CA ALA A 284 11.14 -2.96 -10.53
C ALA A 284 12.34 -3.06 -9.58
N PHE A 285 13.52 -2.62 -10.00
CA PHE A 285 14.77 -2.79 -9.25
C PHE A 285 15.64 -1.52 -9.19
N THR A 286 16.05 -1.16 -7.97
CA THR A 286 17.02 -0.09 -7.69
C THR A 286 18.43 -0.66 -7.60
N GLY A 287 19.42 0.07 -8.10
CA GLY A 287 20.83 -0.34 -8.06
C GLY A 287 21.61 0.04 -9.33
N SER A 288 22.93 -0.18 -9.30
CA SER A 288 23.83 0.09 -10.42
C SER A 288 23.47 -0.65 -11.71
N LEU A 289 24.03 -0.21 -12.85
CA LEU A 289 23.88 -0.93 -14.13
C LEU A 289 24.38 -2.38 -14.05
N LYS A 290 25.46 -2.62 -13.30
CA LYS A 290 26.02 -3.96 -13.08
C LYS A 290 25.04 -4.83 -12.28
N ALA A 291 24.48 -4.30 -11.19
CA ALA A 291 23.45 -4.95 -10.39
C ALA A 291 22.22 -5.33 -11.22
N ARG A 292 21.78 -4.40 -12.08
CA ARG A 292 20.63 -4.64 -12.96
C ARG A 292 20.90 -5.73 -14.00
N CYS A 293 22.12 -5.84 -14.51
CA CYS A 293 22.50 -6.93 -15.41
C CYS A 293 22.47 -8.29 -14.69
N ILE A 294 22.94 -8.35 -13.43
CA ILE A 294 22.81 -9.52 -12.56
C ILE A 294 21.34 -9.89 -12.37
N MET A 295 20.50 -8.93 -11.98
CA MET A 295 19.06 -9.15 -11.80
C MET A 295 18.37 -9.65 -13.07
N LYS A 296 18.73 -9.11 -14.25
CA LYS A 296 18.25 -9.63 -15.54
C LYS A 296 18.69 -11.07 -15.78
N GLY A 297 19.89 -11.45 -15.34
CA GLY A 297 20.36 -12.84 -15.35
C GLY A 297 19.47 -13.74 -14.51
N ILE A 298 19.19 -13.34 -13.26
CA ILE A 298 18.34 -14.08 -12.32
C ILE A 298 16.92 -14.25 -12.89
N MET A 299 16.34 -13.15 -13.38
CA MET A 299 14.97 -13.16 -13.93
C MET A 299 14.81 -14.02 -15.19
N LYS A 300 15.88 -14.39 -15.90
CA LYS A 300 15.80 -15.35 -17.03
C LYS A 300 15.31 -16.74 -16.59
N HIS A 301 15.54 -17.12 -15.34
CA HIS A 301 15.07 -18.41 -14.82
C HIS A 301 13.55 -18.50 -14.72
N LEU A 302 12.85 -17.36 -14.76
CA LEU A 302 11.39 -17.28 -14.77
C LEU A 302 10.78 -17.34 -16.18
N LYS A 303 11.58 -17.71 -17.21
CA LYS A 303 11.11 -17.83 -18.60
C LYS A 303 9.92 -18.78 -18.75
N LEU A 304 9.86 -19.85 -17.96
CA LEU A 304 8.71 -20.79 -17.97
C LEU A 304 7.38 -20.13 -17.59
N LEU A 305 7.44 -19.02 -16.85
CA LEU A 305 6.28 -18.24 -16.43
C LEU A 305 6.05 -17.00 -17.31
N ASN A 306 6.97 -16.71 -18.24
CA ASN A 306 6.98 -15.47 -19.03
C ASN A 306 7.09 -14.18 -18.17
N ILE A 307 7.83 -14.24 -17.06
CA ILE A 307 8.01 -13.11 -16.12
C ILE A 307 9.49 -12.77 -16.01
N THR A 308 10.10 -12.30 -17.10
CA THR A 308 11.55 -12.08 -17.17
C THR A 308 11.98 -10.61 -17.15
N ASN A 309 11.03 -9.68 -17.03
CA ASN A 309 11.34 -8.26 -17.15
C ASN A 309 11.94 -7.70 -15.86
N VAL A 310 12.88 -6.76 -16.04
CA VAL A 310 13.43 -5.93 -14.98
C VAL A 310 13.27 -4.48 -15.41
N PHE A 311 12.50 -3.72 -14.64
CA PHE A 311 12.22 -2.32 -14.87
C PHE A 311 13.10 -1.44 -13.98
N GLU A 312 13.33 -0.20 -14.41
CA GLU A 312 13.95 0.81 -13.55
C GLU A 312 12.97 1.28 -12.47
N GLY A 313 13.51 1.76 -11.35
CA GLY A 313 12.72 2.16 -10.19
C GLY A 313 12.53 1.00 -9.23
N GLY A 314 11.46 1.02 -8.44
CA GLY A 314 11.22 0.04 -7.39
C GLY A 314 11.37 0.65 -6.01
N GLY A 315 11.38 -0.21 -5.00
CA GLY A 315 11.28 0.22 -3.61
C GLY A 315 9.84 0.23 -3.12
N GLY A 316 9.65 0.97 -2.04
CA GLY A 316 8.36 1.26 -1.46
C GLY A 316 8.46 1.45 0.04
N THR A 317 7.31 1.64 0.70
CA THR A 317 7.27 2.41 1.95
C THR A 317 8.08 1.74 3.05
N ASP A 318 8.06 0.41 3.10
CA ASP A 318 8.69 -0.36 4.16
C ASP A 318 10.19 -0.61 3.88
N ILE A 319 10.65 -0.51 2.63
CA ILE A 319 12.06 -0.77 2.28
C ILE A 319 12.88 0.46 1.89
N ASN A 320 12.26 1.63 1.76
CA ASN A 320 12.94 2.85 1.30
C ASN A 320 14.07 3.30 2.21
N TYR A 321 14.01 3.03 3.52
CA TYR A 321 15.09 3.36 4.44
C TYR A 321 16.42 2.69 4.04
N TRP A 322 16.39 1.38 3.77
CA TRP A 322 17.55 0.61 3.30
C TRP A 322 18.03 1.09 1.92
N ILE A 323 17.10 1.41 1.02
CA ILE A 323 17.44 1.92 -0.31
C ILE A 323 18.19 3.25 -0.22
N HIS A 324 17.80 4.14 0.69
CA HIS A 324 18.50 5.39 0.93
C HIS A 324 19.91 5.20 1.51
N GLU A 325 20.11 4.12 2.28
CA GLU A 325 21.43 3.70 2.77
C GLU A 325 22.27 2.94 1.71
N GLY A 326 21.75 2.82 0.49
CA GLY A 326 22.46 2.24 -0.66
C GLY A 326 22.21 0.75 -0.87
N ILE A 327 21.31 0.11 -0.12
CA ILE A 327 20.96 -1.30 -0.35
C ILE A 327 20.05 -1.41 -1.58
N PRO A 328 20.37 -2.27 -2.57
CA PRO A 328 19.47 -2.52 -3.69
C PRO A 328 18.08 -2.97 -3.22
N GLY A 329 17.06 -2.44 -3.88
CA GLY A 329 15.66 -2.68 -3.56
C GLY A 329 14.90 -3.22 -4.76
N ALA A 330 13.92 -4.11 -4.53
CA ALA A 330 12.94 -4.43 -5.55
C ALA A 330 11.51 -4.42 -5.06
N SER A 331 10.60 -4.18 -6.00
CA SER A 331 9.18 -4.40 -5.81
C SER A 331 8.57 -5.16 -6.97
N LEU A 332 7.49 -5.89 -6.67
CA LEU A 332 6.74 -6.65 -7.66
C LEU A 332 6.17 -5.71 -8.72
N SER A 333 6.52 -5.93 -9.99
CA SER A 333 5.82 -5.29 -11.10
C SER A 333 4.70 -6.23 -11.56
N ASN A 334 3.46 -5.75 -11.52
CA ASN A 334 2.29 -6.53 -11.90
C ASN A 334 1.23 -5.68 -12.63
N ASP A 335 0.18 -6.33 -13.14
CA ASP A 335 -0.95 -5.65 -13.79
C ASP A 335 -1.84 -4.93 -12.78
N ILE A 336 -1.53 -3.66 -12.52
CA ILE A 336 -2.26 -2.78 -11.61
C ILE A 336 -3.48 -2.08 -12.23
N THR A 337 -3.92 -2.47 -13.43
CA THR A 337 -5.03 -1.77 -14.14
C THR A 337 -6.32 -1.65 -13.34
N LYS A 338 -6.55 -2.59 -12.41
CA LYS A 338 -7.71 -2.62 -11.51
C LYS A 338 -7.38 -2.32 -10.05
N TYR A 339 -6.11 -2.08 -9.70
CA TYR A 339 -5.70 -1.89 -8.31
C TYR A 339 -6.48 -0.75 -7.64
N PHE A 340 -6.51 0.40 -8.30
CA PHE A 340 -7.21 1.59 -7.79
C PHE A 340 -8.75 1.50 -7.85
N TRP A 341 -9.32 0.40 -8.32
CA TRP A 341 -10.77 0.16 -8.22
C TRP A 341 -11.16 -0.30 -6.82
N PHE A 342 -10.21 -0.86 -6.06
CA PHE A 342 -10.46 -1.45 -4.74
C PHE A 342 -9.59 -0.86 -3.64
N HIS A 343 -8.38 -0.40 -3.98
CA HIS A 343 -7.40 0.17 -3.04
C HIS A 343 -8.05 1.13 -2.04
N HIS A 344 -7.87 0.87 -0.75
CA HIS A 344 -8.43 1.66 0.36
C HIS A 344 -9.97 1.72 0.40
N SER A 345 -10.67 0.74 -0.15
CA SER A 345 -12.14 0.66 -0.07
C SER A 345 -12.58 -0.61 0.66
N GLN A 346 -13.86 -0.69 1.00
CA GLN A 346 -14.44 -1.92 1.53
C GLN A 346 -14.50 -3.06 0.49
N GLY A 347 -14.27 -2.75 -0.79
CA GLY A 347 -14.17 -3.76 -1.86
C GLY A 347 -12.84 -4.52 -1.87
N ASP A 348 -11.83 -4.05 -1.12
CA ASP A 348 -10.52 -4.72 -1.01
C ASP A 348 -10.63 -5.97 -0.14
N THR A 349 -10.94 -7.09 -0.77
CA THR A 349 -11.28 -8.37 -0.14
C THR A 349 -10.70 -9.53 -0.95
N MET A 350 -10.73 -10.76 -0.42
CA MET A 350 -10.27 -11.95 -1.15
C MET A 350 -10.95 -12.17 -2.52
N THR A 351 -12.09 -11.53 -2.78
CA THR A 351 -12.77 -11.60 -4.08
C THR A 351 -11.96 -10.98 -5.23
N VAL A 352 -11.01 -10.09 -4.92
CA VAL A 352 -10.13 -9.47 -5.93
C VAL A 352 -8.89 -10.30 -6.22
N GLN A 353 -8.60 -11.29 -5.37
CA GLN A 353 -7.42 -12.14 -5.45
C GLN A 353 -7.67 -13.35 -6.34
N ASP A 354 -6.64 -13.74 -7.09
CA ASP A 354 -6.67 -14.89 -7.98
C ASP A 354 -5.60 -15.90 -7.53
N PRO A 355 -5.97 -17.15 -7.23
CA PRO A 355 -5.03 -18.15 -6.73
C PRO A 355 -3.92 -18.48 -7.74
N VAL A 356 -4.20 -18.45 -9.04
CA VAL A 356 -3.19 -18.69 -10.09
C VAL A 356 -2.18 -17.56 -10.10
N LYS A 357 -2.62 -16.30 -10.04
CA LYS A 357 -1.71 -15.14 -10.00
C LYS A 357 -0.85 -15.15 -8.74
N MET A 358 -1.43 -15.49 -7.60
CA MET A 358 -0.70 -15.66 -6.33
C MET A 358 0.40 -16.72 -6.43
N ASN A 359 0.15 -17.85 -7.12
CA ASN A 359 1.17 -18.88 -7.34
C ASN A 359 2.34 -18.37 -8.19
N LEU A 360 2.06 -17.55 -9.21
CA LEU A 360 3.09 -16.94 -10.05
C LEU A 360 3.96 -15.94 -9.25
N CYS A 361 3.33 -15.09 -8.43
CA CYS A 361 4.03 -14.16 -7.55
C CYS A 361 4.90 -14.90 -6.52
N ALA A 362 4.35 -15.96 -5.90
CA ALA A 362 5.10 -16.79 -4.95
C ALA A 362 6.32 -17.47 -5.61
N ALA A 363 6.17 -17.99 -6.83
CA ALA A 363 7.27 -18.59 -7.58
C ALA A 363 8.35 -17.55 -7.90
N LEU A 364 7.96 -16.35 -8.35
CA LEU A 364 8.88 -15.23 -8.62
C LEU A 364 9.69 -14.88 -7.37
N TRP A 365 9.00 -14.60 -6.26
CA TRP A 365 9.67 -14.22 -5.02
C TRP A 365 10.62 -15.30 -4.52
N THR A 366 10.20 -16.57 -4.60
CA THR A 366 11.03 -17.68 -4.14
C THR A 366 12.26 -17.90 -5.01
N VAL A 367 12.15 -17.83 -6.34
CA VAL A 367 13.30 -17.97 -7.25
C VAL A 367 14.30 -16.85 -7.03
N VAL A 368 13.84 -15.60 -6.99
CA VAL A 368 14.72 -14.43 -6.83
C VAL A 368 15.41 -14.46 -5.47
N SER A 369 14.65 -14.69 -4.39
CA SER A 369 15.21 -14.78 -3.03
C SER A 369 16.24 -15.91 -2.91
N TYR A 370 15.94 -17.09 -3.46
CA TYR A 370 16.84 -18.25 -3.41
C TYR A 370 18.17 -17.93 -4.11
N VAL A 371 18.10 -17.43 -5.35
CA VAL A 371 19.32 -17.18 -6.14
C VAL A 371 20.19 -16.11 -5.48
N ILE A 372 19.60 -15.02 -5.01
CA ILE A 372 20.35 -13.95 -4.32
C ILE A 372 21.00 -14.49 -3.05
N ALA A 373 20.25 -15.24 -2.23
CA ALA A 373 20.76 -15.75 -0.96
C ALA A 373 21.87 -16.81 -1.11
N ASP A 374 21.88 -17.57 -2.22
CA ASP A 374 22.83 -18.66 -2.48
C ASP A 374 24.05 -18.21 -3.30
N MET A 375 24.01 -17.02 -3.91
CA MET A 375 25.12 -16.46 -4.68
C MET A 375 26.38 -16.23 -3.82
N GLU A 376 27.56 -16.47 -4.40
CA GLU A 376 28.83 -16.33 -3.67
C GLU A 376 29.21 -14.87 -3.37
N GLU A 377 28.89 -13.96 -4.29
CA GLU A 377 29.15 -12.53 -4.16
C GLU A 377 27.84 -11.76 -4.08
N LYS A 378 27.83 -10.73 -3.22
CA LYS A 378 26.74 -9.78 -3.11
C LYS A 378 26.47 -9.06 -4.43
N VAL A 379 25.21 -8.73 -4.66
CA VAL A 379 24.78 -7.77 -5.67
C VAL A 379 25.53 -6.45 -5.43
N PRO A 380 26.24 -5.92 -6.43
CA PRO A 380 27.00 -4.68 -6.27
C PRO A 380 26.04 -3.50 -6.11
N VAL A 381 26.36 -2.59 -5.18
CA VAL A 381 25.60 -1.35 -4.96
C VAL A 381 25.70 -0.41 -6.17
#